data_AF-A0A0D2LSW2-F1
#
_entry.id   AF-A0A0D2LSW2-F1
#
_cell.length_a   1.000
_cell.length_b   1.000
_cell.length_c   1.000
_cell.angle_alpha   90.00
_cell.angle_beta   90.00
_cell.angle_gamma   90.00
#
_symmetry.space_group_name_H-M   'P 1'
#
loop_
_entity.id
_entity.type
_entity.pdbx_description
1 polymer ?
#
loop_
_entity_poly.entity_id
_entity_poly.type
_entity_poly.pdbx_seq_one_letter_code
_entity_poly.pdbx_strand_id
1 'polypeptide(L)'
;MGVSLEGQKVIMVPYMEAHVPKYHLWMQDPALLQATGSEPLSLQQEYDMQLSWNQDPLKKTFIILDKEMVGEKFVHVNPHVEAMVGDVNIYMNDLDDPQLAEVEIMIAEPKRIAVVRALGKSLS
;
A
#
# COMPACT_ATOMS: atom_id res chain seq x y z
N MET A 1 14.89 5.18 -6.86
CA MET A 1 13.99 4.27 -7.59
C MET A 1 13.54 3.21 -6.61
N GLY A 2 12.24 3.14 -6.30
CA GLY A 2 11.69 2.03 -5.52
C GLY A 2 11.54 0.79 -6.41
N VAL A 3 11.75 -0.39 -5.82
CA VAL A 3 11.59 -1.68 -6.52
C VAL A 3 10.15 -2.14 -6.33
N SER A 4 9.50 -2.68 -7.37
CA SER A 4 8.20 -3.35 -7.22
C SER A 4 8.42 -4.84 -6.93
N LEU A 5 7.52 -5.43 -6.16
CA LEU A 5 7.55 -6.84 -5.80
C LEU A 5 6.41 -7.57 -6.49
N GLU A 6 6.72 -8.58 -7.27
CA GLU A 6 5.71 -9.38 -7.97
C GLU A 6 5.48 -10.72 -7.28
N GLY A 7 4.23 -10.95 -6.88
CA GLY A 7 3.75 -12.24 -6.43
C GLY A 7 2.93 -12.97 -7.50
N GLN A 8 2.36 -14.11 -7.10
CA GLN A 8 1.52 -14.92 -7.98
C GLN A 8 0.19 -14.22 -8.33
N LYS A 9 -0.43 -13.55 -7.35
CA LYS A 9 -1.74 -12.89 -7.49
C LYS A 9 -1.71 -11.38 -7.29
N VAL A 10 -0.61 -10.87 -6.74
CA VAL A 10 -0.48 -9.47 -6.34
C VAL A 10 0.80 -8.89 -6.91
N ILE A 11 0.79 -7.58 -7.10
CA ILE A 11 2.00 -6.79 -7.36
C ILE A 11 2.02 -5.67 -6.33
N MET A 12 3.16 -5.45 -5.67
CA MET A 12 3.34 -4.34 -4.74
C MET A 12 4.23 -3.28 -5.41
N VAL A 13 3.72 -2.06 -5.52
CA VAL A 13 4.44 -0.92 -6.11
C VAL A 13 4.69 0.14 -5.06
N PRO A 14 5.80 0.92 -5.12
CA PRO A 14 6.00 2.05 -4.22
C PRO A 14 4.81 3.01 -4.23
N TYR A 15 4.48 3.61 -3.10
CA TYR A 15 3.38 4.59 -3.02
C TYR A 15 3.75 5.90 -3.73
N MET A 16 3.19 6.14 -4.91
CA MET A 16 3.42 7.31 -5.75
C MET A 16 2.34 8.38 -5.56
N GLU A 17 2.66 9.63 -5.92
CA GLU A 17 1.73 10.76 -5.91
C GLU A 17 0.43 10.45 -6.68
N ALA A 18 0.53 9.76 -7.81
CA ALA A 18 -0.63 9.37 -8.64
C ALA A 18 -1.63 8.45 -7.94
N HIS A 19 -1.24 7.78 -6.84
CA HIS A 19 -2.15 6.92 -6.06
C HIS A 19 -2.98 7.73 -5.05
N VAL A 20 -2.52 8.94 -4.67
CA VAL A 20 -3.13 9.75 -3.59
C VAL A 20 -4.62 10.00 -3.81
N PRO A 21 -5.12 10.36 -5.02
CA PRO A 21 -6.55 10.59 -5.21
C PRO A 21 -7.42 9.37 -4.89
N LYS A 22 -7.00 8.17 -5.31
CA LYS A 22 -7.74 6.93 -5.03
C LYS A 22 -7.60 6.52 -3.56
N TYR A 23 -6.40 6.67 -2.98
CA TYR A 23 -6.18 6.41 -1.57
C TYR A 23 -7.04 7.31 -0.67
N HIS A 24 -7.12 8.60 -1.00
CA HIS A 24 -7.97 9.57 -0.31
C HIS A 24 -9.45 9.15 -0.33
N LEU A 25 -9.95 8.61 -1.45
CA LEU A 25 -11.31 8.06 -1.54
C LEU A 25 -11.51 6.89 -0.57
N TRP A 26 -10.53 6.00 -0.41
CA TRP A 26 -10.59 4.93 0.58
C TRP A 26 -10.62 5.49 2.00
N MET A 27 -9.80 6.51 2.30
CA MET A 27 -9.77 7.18 3.60
C MET A 27 -10.99 8.07 3.88
N GLN A 28 -12.02 8.05 3.01
CA GLN A 28 -13.35 8.58 3.35
C GLN A 28 -14.28 7.52 3.95
N ASP A 29 -13.91 6.23 3.93
CA ASP A 29 -14.71 5.15 4.53
C ASP A 29 -14.47 5.10 6.05
N PRO A 30 -15.51 5.34 6.89
CA PRO A 30 -15.38 5.28 8.35
C PRO A 30 -14.89 3.93 8.86
N ALA A 31 -15.23 2.82 8.18
CA ALA A 31 -14.79 1.50 8.59
C ALA A 31 -13.28 1.31 8.39
N LEU A 32 -12.72 1.86 7.30
CA LEU A 32 -11.28 1.82 7.03
C LEU A 32 -10.51 2.74 7.98
N LEU A 33 -11.03 3.95 8.22
CA LEU A 33 -10.45 4.88 9.20
C LEU A 33 -10.40 4.23 10.59
N GLN A 34 -11.50 3.63 11.05
CA GLN A 34 -11.56 2.94 12.33
C GLN A 34 -10.59 1.74 12.39
N ALA A 35 -10.51 0.93 11.33
CA ALA A 35 -9.66 -0.26 11.30
C ALA A 35 -8.16 0.08 11.28
N THR A 36 -7.79 1.22 10.70
CA THR A 36 -6.41 1.71 10.62
C THR A 36 -6.03 2.66 11.77
N GLY A 37 -6.99 3.10 12.57
CA GLY A 37 -6.78 4.15 13.57
C GLY A 37 -6.45 5.51 12.96
N SER A 38 -6.80 5.73 11.68
CA SER A 38 -6.54 6.97 10.95
C SER A 38 -7.64 8.00 11.16
N GLU A 39 -7.29 9.26 11.08
CA GLU A 39 -8.23 10.39 11.03
C GLU A 39 -8.45 10.82 9.57
N PRO A 40 -9.64 11.33 9.21
CA PRO A 40 -9.88 11.81 7.86
C PRO A 40 -9.02 13.05 7.58
N LEU A 41 -8.33 13.02 6.44
CA LEU A 41 -7.50 14.12 5.96
C LEU A 41 -8.13 14.78 4.74
N SER A 42 -7.82 16.05 4.50
CA SER A 42 -8.08 16.68 3.21
C SER A 42 -7.15 16.11 2.14
N LEU A 43 -7.54 16.19 0.87
CA LEU A 43 -6.71 15.70 -0.24
C LEU A 43 -5.29 16.31 -0.24
N GLN A 44 -5.14 17.59 0.12
CA GLN A 44 -3.82 18.21 0.21
C GLN A 44 -2.97 17.61 1.34
N GLN A 45 -3.58 17.34 2.49
CA GLN A 45 -2.88 16.69 3.60
C GLN A 45 -2.46 15.25 3.25
N GLU A 46 -3.23 14.53 2.44
CA GLU A 46 -2.82 13.21 1.92
C GLU A 46 -1.58 13.29 1.04
N TYR A 47 -1.47 14.32 0.19
CA TYR A 47 -0.23 14.56 -0.58
C TYR A 47 0.96 14.85 0.35
N ASP A 48 0.76 15.69 1.37
CA ASP A 48 1.81 16.03 2.34
C ASP A 48 2.25 14.78 3.14
N MET A 49 1.30 13.93 3.55
CA MET A 49 1.58 12.65 4.21
C MET A 49 2.33 11.68 3.29
N GLN A 50 1.87 11.53 2.04
CA GLN A 50 2.53 10.66 1.06
C GLN A 50 3.98 11.07 0.81
N LEU A 51 4.25 12.38 0.73
CA LEU A 51 5.61 12.88 0.60
C LEU A 51 6.44 12.58 1.85
N SER A 52 5.88 12.79 3.05
CA SER A 52 6.57 12.53 4.31
C SER A 52 6.96 11.06 4.47
N TRP A 53 6.05 10.14 4.14
CA TRP A 53 6.30 8.69 4.25
C TRP A 53 7.33 8.19 3.24
N ASN A 54 7.39 8.79 2.04
CA ASN A 54 8.41 8.44 1.06
C ASN A 54 9.82 8.94 1.42
N GLN A 55 9.90 10.01 2.20
CA GLN A 55 11.17 10.57 2.66
C GLN A 55 11.69 9.89 3.92
N ASP A 56 10.84 9.16 4.64
CA ASP A 56 11.22 8.44 5.84
C ASP A 56 12.09 7.21 5.49
N PRO A 57 13.35 7.15 5.97
CA PRO A 57 14.22 6.02 5.69
C PRO A 57 13.75 4.72 6.37
N LEU A 58 13.06 4.81 7.52
CA LEU A 58 12.60 3.69 8.34
C LEU A 58 11.21 3.20 7.94
N LYS A 59 10.46 3.96 7.13
CA LYS A 59 9.16 3.54 6.60
C LYS A 59 9.25 3.16 5.12
N LYS A 60 8.51 2.13 4.72
CA LYS A 60 8.28 1.80 3.31
C LYS A 60 6.80 1.51 3.10
N THR A 61 6.16 2.31 2.24
CA THR A 61 4.75 2.12 1.89
C THR A 61 4.65 1.62 0.46
N PHE A 62 3.92 0.52 0.28
CA PHE A 62 3.61 -0.09 -1.00
C PHE A 62 2.10 -0.13 -1.23
N ILE A 63 1.68 0.15 -2.45
CA ILE A 63 0.32 -0.10 -2.90
C ILE A 63 0.21 -1.51 -3.45
N ILE A 64 -0.80 -2.24 -3.00
CA ILE A 64 -1.14 -3.58 -3.47
C ILE A 64 -2.01 -3.45 -4.71
N LEU A 65 -1.58 -4.09 -5.79
CA LEU A 65 -2.30 -4.21 -7.04
C LEU A 65 -2.84 -5.63 -7.22
N ASP A 66 -4.05 -5.75 -7.75
CA ASP A 66 -4.58 -7.01 -8.28
C ASP A 66 -3.93 -7.33 -9.63
N LYS A 67 -3.14 -8.41 -9.69
CA LYS A 67 -2.39 -8.78 -10.89
C LYS A 67 -3.30 -9.12 -12.08
N GLU A 68 -4.51 -9.63 -11.83
CA GLU A 68 -5.48 -9.91 -12.90
C GLU A 68 -5.98 -8.61 -13.55
N MET A 69 -6.07 -7.52 -12.79
CA MET A 69 -6.50 -6.21 -13.29
C MET A 69 -5.38 -5.45 -14.02
N VAL A 70 -4.12 -5.71 -13.69
CA VAL A 70 -2.95 -5.15 -14.39
C VAL A 70 -2.79 -5.74 -15.81
N GLY A 71 -3.13 -7.02 -15.98
CA GLY A 71 -2.98 -7.74 -17.24
C GLY A 71 -1.55 -8.22 -17.51
N GLU A 72 -1.25 -8.61 -18.76
CA GLU A 72 -0.04 -9.35 -19.13
C GLU A 72 1.26 -8.51 -19.13
N LYS A 73 1.17 -7.18 -19.15
CA LYS A 73 2.35 -6.29 -19.23
C LYS A 73 2.41 -5.33 -18.04
N PHE A 74 2.93 -5.83 -16.93
CA PHE A 74 3.30 -4.96 -15.82
C PHE A 74 4.50 -4.09 -16.21
N VAL A 75 4.39 -2.79 -15.95
CA VAL A 75 5.45 -1.80 -16.13
C VAL A 75 5.67 -1.11 -14.79
N HIS A 76 6.86 -1.26 -14.21
CA HIS A 76 7.21 -0.78 -12.88
C HIS A 76 6.97 0.72 -12.64
N VAL A 77 7.07 1.53 -13.70
CA VAL A 77 6.93 2.99 -13.61
C VAL A 77 5.48 3.47 -13.73
N ASN A 78 4.55 2.59 -14.09
CA ASN A 78 3.14 2.94 -14.19
C ASN A 78 2.45 2.71 -12.83
N PRO A 79 1.67 3.68 -12.32
CA PRO A 79 0.95 3.54 -11.06
C PRO A 79 -0.16 2.46 -11.05
N HIS A 80 -0.75 2.12 -12.20
CA HIS A 80 -1.86 1.16 -12.29
C HIS A 80 -3.00 1.43 -11.30
N VAL A 81 -3.42 2.69 -11.17
CA VAL A 81 -4.42 3.16 -10.17
C VAL A 81 -5.70 2.31 -10.16
N GLU A 82 -6.17 1.90 -11.33
CA GLU A 82 -7.37 1.07 -11.46
C GLU A 82 -7.26 -0.28 -10.75
N ALA A 83 -6.05 -0.86 -10.69
CA ALA A 83 -5.78 -2.16 -10.09
C ALA A 83 -5.48 -2.10 -8.58
N MET A 84 -5.42 -0.91 -7.96
CA MET A 84 -5.16 -0.77 -6.53
C MET A 84 -6.28 -1.43 -5.70
N VAL A 85 -5.89 -2.21 -4.68
CA VAL A 85 -6.81 -2.94 -3.77
C VAL A 85 -6.51 -2.76 -2.28
N GLY A 86 -5.37 -2.17 -1.94
CA GLY A 86 -4.94 -1.92 -0.57
C GLY A 86 -3.49 -1.41 -0.52
N ASP A 87 -2.89 -1.43 0.68
CA ASP A 87 -1.49 -1.07 0.89
C ASP A 87 -0.81 -1.93 1.96
N VAL A 88 0.52 -1.87 1.97
CA VAL A 88 1.40 -2.45 2.98
C VAL A 88 2.33 -1.36 3.48
N ASN A 89 2.34 -1.13 4.79
CA ASN A 89 3.33 -0.28 5.46
C ASN A 89 4.32 -1.17 6.22
N ILE A 90 5.61 -0.96 5.96
CA ILE A 90 6.70 -1.63 6.66
C ILE A 90 7.45 -0.58 7.45
N TYR A 91 7.62 -0.84 8.75
CA TYR A 91 8.32 0.04 9.67
C TYR A 91 9.53 -0.67 10.28
N MET A 92 10.71 -0.08 10.10
CA MET A 92 11.98 -0.52 10.67
C MET A 92 12.20 0.22 12.01
N ASN A 93 11.30 -0.02 12.98
CA ASN A 93 11.18 0.79 14.19
C ASN A 93 12.13 0.37 15.32
N ASP A 94 12.78 -0.79 15.23
CA ASP A 94 13.71 -1.25 16.25
C ASP A 94 15.15 -0.82 15.91
N LEU A 95 15.65 0.15 16.67
CA LEU A 95 17.03 0.66 16.52
C LEU A 95 18.08 -0.29 17.11
N ASP A 96 17.65 -1.20 18.00
CA ASP A 96 18.51 -2.17 18.67
C ASP A 96 18.54 -3.51 17.89
N ASP A 97 17.50 -3.82 17.12
CA ASP A 97 17.46 -4.95 16.17
C ASP A 97 17.05 -4.52 14.74
N PRO A 98 18.02 -4.18 13.87
CA PRO A 98 17.78 -3.81 12.47
C PRO A 98 17.12 -4.90 11.62
N GLN A 99 16.99 -6.14 12.13
CA GLN A 99 16.33 -7.24 11.42
C GLN A 99 14.84 -7.36 11.77
N LEU A 100 14.36 -6.62 12.77
CA LEU A 100 12.95 -6.59 13.14
C LEU A 100 12.21 -5.51 12.35
N ALA A 101 11.10 -5.90 11.71
CA ALA A 101 10.22 -4.99 11.00
C ALA A 101 8.77 -5.25 11.39
N GLU A 102 8.02 -4.18 11.60
CA GLU A 102 6.56 -4.23 11.74
C GLU A 102 5.91 -4.07 10.37
N VAL A 103 4.92 -4.92 10.09
CA VAL A 103 4.21 -4.91 8.80
C VAL A 103 2.72 -4.74 9.06
N GLU A 104 2.17 -3.64 8.56
CA GLU A 104 0.73 -3.34 8.58
C GLU A 104 0.17 -3.50 7.17
N ILE A 105 -1.03 -4.08 7.07
CA ILE A 105 -1.69 -4.34 5.79
C ILE A 105 -3.13 -3.83 5.86
N MET A 106 -3.52 -2.98 4.91
CA MET A 106 -4.89 -2.46 4.78
C MET A 106 -5.48 -2.86 3.44
N ILE A 107 -6.67 -3.49 3.46
CA ILE A 107 -7.38 -3.94 2.25
C ILE A 107 -8.63 -3.08 2.06
N ALA A 108 -8.53 -2.13 1.13
CA ALA A 108 -9.59 -1.16 0.86
C ALA A 108 -10.70 -1.70 -0.04
N GLU A 109 -10.44 -2.79 -0.78
CA GLU A 109 -11.41 -3.40 -1.70
C GLU A 109 -11.83 -4.80 -1.22
N PRO A 110 -12.84 -4.93 -0.32
CA PRO A 110 -13.21 -6.21 0.30
C PRO A 110 -13.57 -7.31 -0.69
N LYS A 111 -14.14 -6.95 -1.85
CA LYS A 111 -14.46 -7.90 -2.94
C LYS A 111 -13.21 -8.59 -3.52
N ARG A 112 -12.02 -8.05 -3.26
CA ARG A 112 -10.71 -8.56 -3.70
C ARG A 112 -9.91 -9.19 -2.55
N ILE A 113 -10.51 -9.40 -1.38
CA ILE A 113 -9.81 -9.99 -0.22
C ILE A 113 -9.17 -11.36 -0.53
N ALA A 114 -9.73 -12.14 -1.45
CA ALA A 114 -9.17 -13.43 -1.88
C ALA A 114 -7.81 -13.29 -2.59
N VAL A 115 -7.59 -12.17 -3.29
CA VAL A 115 -6.32 -11.83 -3.94
C VAL A 115 -5.25 -11.59 -2.88
N VAL A 116 -5.64 -10.89 -1.82
CA VAL A 116 -4.72 -10.47 -0.76
C VAL A 116 -4.50 -11.54 0.32
N ARG A 117 -5.46 -12.44 0.56
CA ARG A 117 -5.23 -13.63 1.42
C ARG A 117 -4.06 -14.50 0.95
N ALA A 118 -3.64 -14.39 -0.31
CA ALA A 118 -2.43 -15.04 -0.82
C ALA A 118 -1.13 -14.41 -0.30
N LEU A 119 -1.13 -13.11 0.06
CA LEU A 119 0.01 -12.42 0.70
C LEU A 119 0.27 -12.98 2.10
N GLY A 120 -0.78 -13.08 2.94
CA GLY A 120 -0.65 -13.54 4.32
C GLY A 120 -0.14 -15.00 4.47
N LYS A 121 -0.34 -15.86 3.47
CA LYS A 121 0.21 -17.23 3.45
C LYS A 121 1.66 -17.33 2.95
N SER A 122 2.17 -16.28 2.30
CA SER A 122 3.53 -16.24 1.76
C SER A 122 4.53 -15.58 2.71
N LEU A 123 4.02 -14.95 3.78
CA LEU A 123 4.80 -14.26 4.82
C LEU A 123 4.90 -15.06 6.14
N SER A 124 4.33 -16.27 6.19
CA SER A 124 4.40 -17.23 7.31
C SER A 124 5.27 -18.43 6.95
#